data_AF-A0A7X8IQ92-F1
#
_entry.id   AF-A0A7X8IQ92-F1
#
_cell.length_a   1.000
_cell.length_b   1.000
_cell.length_c   1.000
_cell.angle_alpha   90.00
_cell.angle_beta   90.00
_cell.angle_gamma   90.00
#
_symmetry.space_group_name_H-M   'P 1'
#
loop_
_entity.id
_entity.type
_entity.pdbx_description
1 polymer ?
#
loop_
_entity_poly.entity_id
_entity_poly.type
_entity_poly.pdbx_seq_one_letter_code
_entity_poly.pdbx_strand_id
1 'polypeptide(L)'
;MAGKFNFALLLMTVLMLMVSGCELPEVENPNDPDSGDVFSRSQNVRTRTDSLLNSWFMTVHAFEGMALPLLTAADAGTSPNGYGYPYSKEPRIEYNNHPSFSFALHNEKYYHSLYITLSEANDILSILKNQELDFSADETAMTEAMARFVQGVCLGYLGLVYDKAFIVTDETELSKMPGTPSPWREVINAAVSSLEKAAEVCSNSNFTIPSKWLPGEQWNSGEFKRLANSFAARMIVYSSRNKTDDIAANWEKVYEYASDGIEKDFAPLADDDIWYSSYHSYANYLSYTATDMYVVNMMDPEMPSRWVDENTWDILSEPVTTHKDGVDDRIFTDFQYLNSCSFRPDRGYYLFSCYRCKRFDQYLQTETEPMPEFRKVENDYLLAEAAARTGKLQEAADIINSSPRVTRGGLPPVPVEMDSIMEAIHHERMVELMNTGFGIQFFQMRKENKLQPGSPLHYPIPGSQLEIMNMDYYTFGGETGVPGTDFSTGGW
;
A
#
# COMPACT_ATOMS: atom_id res chain seq x y z
N MET A 1 -46.71 14.93 35.10
CA MET A 1 -47.03 13.49 35.19
C MET A 1 -47.02 12.93 33.77
N ALA A 2 -45.94 12.27 33.38
CA ALA A 2 -45.85 11.46 32.17
C ALA A 2 -44.94 10.28 32.54
N GLY A 3 -45.50 9.07 32.44
CA GLY A 3 -44.92 7.85 32.98
C GLY A 3 -43.72 7.38 32.17
N LYS A 4 -42.74 6.81 32.89
CA LYS A 4 -41.60 6.08 32.34
C LYS A 4 -42.11 4.90 31.52
N PHE A 5 -41.82 4.87 30.23
CA PHE A 5 -42.06 3.72 29.36
C PHE A 5 -40.87 2.75 29.50
N ASN A 6 -41.11 1.58 30.09
CA ASN A 6 -40.10 0.57 30.39
C ASN A 6 -39.70 -0.20 29.12
N PHE A 7 -38.48 0.02 28.66
CA PHE A 7 -37.82 -0.67 27.54
C PHE A 7 -37.66 -2.20 27.73
N ALA A 8 -37.77 -2.68 28.97
CA ALA A 8 -37.65 -4.10 29.33
C ALA A 8 -38.84 -4.97 28.89
N LEU A 9 -40.02 -4.39 28.62
CA LEU A 9 -41.20 -5.18 28.25
C LEU A 9 -41.26 -5.51 26.75
N LEU A 10 -40.59 -4.71 25.89
CA LEU A 10 -40.59 -4.93 24.44
C LEU A 10 -39.58 -6.01 24.01
N LEU A 11 -38.50 -6.20 24.79
CA LEU A 11 -37.50 -7.25 24.55
C LEU A 11 -37.98 -8.65 24.93
N MET A 12 -38.97 -8.78 25.83
CA MET A 12 -39.57 -10.09 26.16
C MET A 12 -40.59 -10.59 25.14
N THR A 13 -41.19 -9.72 24.33
CA THR A 13 -42.23 -10.14 23.37
C THR A 13 -41.65 -10.62 22.03
N VAL A 14 -40.39 -10.29 21.73
CA VAL A 14 -39.66 -10.86 20.58
C VAL A 14 -39.00 -12.20 20.96
N LEU A 15 -38.79 -12.47 22.25
CA LEU A 15 -38.22 -13.73 22.74
C LEU A 15 -39.25 -14.85 22.97
N MET A 16 -40.55 -14.61 22.76
CA MET A 16 -41.63 -15.59 22.97
C MET A 16 -42.33 -16.08 21.69
N LEU A 17 -41.78 -15.82 20.50
CA LEU A 17 -42.26 -16.38 19.23
C LEU A 17 -41.39 -17.52 18.67
N MET A 18 -40.46 -18.06 19.47
CA MET A 18 -39.57 -19.17 19.06
C MET A 18 -39.78 -20.47 19.87
N VAL A 19 -40.92 -20.63 20.55
CA VAL A 19 -41.24 -21.90 21.24
C VAL A 19 -42.70 -22.29 20.97
N SER A 20 -42.94 -22.88 19.79
CA SER A 20 -43.88 -24.00 19.62
C SER A 20 -43.96 -24.45 18.15
N GLY A 21 -43.41 -25.65 17.87
CA GLY A 21 -44.01 -26.55 16.87
C GLY A 21 -43.16 -26.95 15.66
N CYS A 22 -42.20 -27.86 15.84
CA CYS A 22 -42.23 -29.22 15.25
C CYS A 22 -40.96 -29.96 15.70
N GLU A 23 -41.09 -31.09 16.39
CA GLU A 23 -40.00 -32.06 16.53
C GLU A 23 -39.64 -32.55 15.14
N LEU A 24 -38.55 -32.04 14.58
CA LEU A 24 -37.88 -32.66 13.44
C LEU A 24 -37.04 -33.81 14.01
N PRO A 25 -37.06 -35.00 13.39
CA PRO A 25 -36.12 -36.05 13.75
C PRO A 25 -34.71 -35.49 13.60
N GLU A 26 -33.80 -35.82 14.52
CA GLU A 26 -32.36 -35.57 14.38
C GLU A 26 -31.86 -36.30 13.13
N VAL A 27 -32.03 -35.66 11.97
CA VAL A 27 -31.28 -35.96 10.77
C VAL A 27 -30.02 -35.14 10.92
N GLU A 28 -28.95 -35.81 11.32
CA GLU A 28 -27.58 -35.27 11.28
C GLU A 28 -27.40 -34.63 9.90
N ASN A 29 -27.18 -33.32 9.87
CA ASN A 29 -26.92 -32.60 8.62
C ASN A 29 -25.44 -32.81 8.28
N PRO A 30 -25.08 -33.67 7.31
CA PRO A 30 -23.68 -33.93 6.96
C PRO A 30 -22.98 -32.72 6.34
N ASN A 31 -23.72 -31.63 6.10
CA ASN A 31 -23.23 -30.35 5.57
C ASN A 31 -23.34 -29.21 6.59
N ASP A 32 -23.65 -29.47 7.86
CA ASP A 32 -23.43 -28.49 8.92
C ASP A 32 -21.93 -28.55 9.26
N PRO A 33 -21.14 -27.51 8.99
CA PRO A 33 -19.74 -27.52 9.37
C PRO A 33 -19.69 -27.46 10.90
N ASP A 34 -19.57 -28.63 11.52
CA ASP A 34 -19.35 -28.73 12.95
C ASP A 34 -18.11 -27.89 13.28
N SER A 35 -18.33 -26.76 13.95
CA SER A 35 -17.29 -25.78 14.28
C SER A 35 -16.15 -26.38 15.13
N GLY A 36 -16.33 -27.60 15.65
CA GLY A 36 -15.28 -28.39 16.30
C GLY A 36 -14.34 -29.16 15.36
N ASP A 37 -14.69 -29.40 14.08
CA ASP A 37 -13.91 -30.25 13.17
C ASP A 37 -13.31 -29.48 11.95
N VAL A 38 -13.77 -28.27 11.66
CA VAL A 38 -13.15 -27.37 10.67
C VAL A 38 -11.88 -26.69 11.21
N PHE A 39 -11.70 -26.62 12.54
CA PHE A 39 -10.62 -25.86 13.19
C PHE A 39 -9.61 -26.70 13.99
N SER A 40 -9.73 -28.03 14.02
CA SER A 40 -9.02 -28.90 14.98
C SER A 40 -7.80 -29.66 14.43
N ARG A 41 -7.27 -29.27 13.26
CA ARG A 41 -6.20 -30.04 12.60
C ARG A 41 -5.07 -29.13 12.14
N SER A 42 -3.85 -29.48 12.52
CA SER A 42 -2.59 -28.85 12.09
C SER A 42 -2.54 -28.59 10.57
N GLN A 43 -3.16 -29.46 9.77
CA GLN A 43 -3.24 -29.33 8.32
C GLN A 43 -4.03 -28.09 7.84
N ASN A 44 -5.06 -27.68 8.57
CA ASN A 44 -5.85 -26.50 8.21
C ASN A 44 -5.04 -25.23 8.50
N VAL A 45 -4.33 -25.17 9.63
CA VAL A 45 -3.42 -24.07 9.94
C VAL A 45 -2.32 -23.94 8.88
N ARG A 46 -1.71 -25.06 8.45
CA ARG A 46 -0.77 -25.08 7.32
C ARG A 46 -1.38 -24.43 6.08
N THR A 47 -2.49 -25.00 5.60
CA THR A 47 -3.15 -24.56 4.36
C THR A 47 -3.50 -23.08 4.37
N ARG A 48 -3.98 -22.54 5.49
CA ARG A 48 -4.33 -21.11 5.60
C ARG A 48 -3.09 -20.21 5.65
N THR A 49 -2.05 -20.66 6.34
CA THR A 49 -0.77 -19.93 6.41
C THR A 49 -0.09 -19.88 5.03
N ASP A 50 -0.19 -20.97 4.26
CA ASP A 50 0.37 -21.06 2.90
C ASP A 50 -0.09 -19.90 1.99
N SER A 51 -1.35 -19.47 2.10
CA SER A 51 -1.97 -18.44 1.26
C SER A 51 -1.98 -17.03 1.86
N LEU A 52 -1.49 -16.86 3.09
CA LEU A 52 -1.70 -15.63 3.85
C LEU A 52 -0.94 -14.44 3.25
N LEU A 53 0.33 -14.63 2.91
CA LEU A 53 1.15 -13.61 2.27
C LEU A 53 0.61 -13.27 0.87
N ASN A 54 0.22 -14.28 0.11
CA ASN A 54 -0.39 -14.11 -1.21
C ASN A 54 -1.68 -13.27 -1.10
N SER A 55 -2.55 -13.56 -0.13
CA SER A 55 -3.82 -12.83 0.04
C SER A 55 -3.61 -11.33 0.28
N TRP A 56 -2.62 -10.95 1.10
CA TRP A 56 -2.22 -9.56 1.26
C TRP A 56 -1.62 -8.98 -0.03
N PHE A 57 -0.68 -9.69 -0.66
CA PHE A 57 -0.02 -9.25 -1.89
C PHE A 57 -1.03 -8.98 -3.01
N MET A 58 -1.94 -9.92 -3.27
CA MET A 58 -3.01 -9.79 -4.26
C MET A 58 -3.94 -8.61 -3.95
N THR A 59 -4.15 -8.27 -2.68
CA THR A 59 -4.96 -7.11 -2.28
C THR A 59 -4.28 -5.80 -2.67
N VAL A 60 -2.97 -5.66 -2.43
CA VAL A 60 -2.24 -4.43 -2.75
C VAL A 60 -1.90 -4.32 -4.24
N HIS A 61 -1.82 -5.44 -4.97
CA HIS A 61 -1.59 -5.48 -6.42
C HIS A 61 -2.85 -5.67 -7.27
N ALA A 62 -4.05 -5.58 -6.68
CA ALA A 62 -5.30 -5.72 -7.40
C ALA A 62 -5.56 -4.56 -8.39
N PHE A 63 -6.18 -4.88 -9.53
CA PHE A 63 -6.72 -3.87 -10.44
C PHE A 63 -7.80 -3.00 -9.76
N GLU A 64 -8.70 -3.66 -9.03
CA GLU A 64 -9.74 -3.03 -8.20
C GLU A 64 -9.20 -2.68 -6.80
N GLY A 65 -7.94 -2.27 -6.73
CA GLY A 65 -7.27 -1.83 -5.52
C GLY A 65 -7.01 -0.31 -5.53
N MET A 66 -6.23 0.15 -4.56
CA MET A 66 -5.90 1.56 -4.41
C MET A 66 -4.58 1.96 -5.11
N ALA A 67 -3.71 1.02 -5.51
CA ALA A 67 -2.38 1.33 -6.05
C ALA A 67 -2.43 2.24 -7.29
N LEU A 68 -3.26 1.89 -8.29
CA LEU A 68 -3.40 2.67 -9.51
C LEU A 68 -4.05 4.06 -9.27
N PRO A 69 -5.18 4.17 -8.53
CA PRO A 69 -5.71 5.45 -8.08
C PRO A 69 -4.66 6.35 -7.41
N LEU A 70 -3.87 5.81 -6.48
CA LEU A 70 -2.85 6.57 -5.77
C LEU A 70 -1.72 7.03 -6.70
N LEU A 71 -1.29 6.19 -7.65
CA LEU A 71 -0.31 6.56 -8.67
C LEU A 71 -0.77 7.81 -9.45
N THR A 72 -2.05 7.86 -9.82
CA THR A 72 -2.64 9.00 -10.53
C THR A 72 -2.95 10.21 -9.67
N ALA A 73 -3.30 10.00 -8.39
CA ALA A 73 -3.50 11.10 -7.45
C ALA A 73 -2.18 11.86 -7.17
N ALA A 74 -1.05 11.16 -7.31
CA ALA A 74 0.29 11.67 -7.08
C ALA A 74 0.91 12.43 -8.27
N ASP A 75 0.23 12.46 -9.42
CA ASP A 75 0.83 12.88 -10.70
C ASP A 75 2.16 12.16 -10.97
N ALA A 76 2.21 10.87 -10.66
CA ALA A 76 3.33 10.00 -11.05
C ALA A 76 3.01 9.24 -12.34
N GLY A 77 1.78 8.72 -12.40
CA GLY A 77 1.17 8.23 -13.62
C GLY A 77 -0.06 9.06 -13.97
N THR A 78 -0.47 9.01 -15.23
CA THR A 78 -1.70 9.60 -15.72
C THR A 78 -2.54 8.54 -16.41
N SER A 79 -3.84 8.54 -16.14
CA SER A 79 -4.78 7.63 -16.79
C SER A 79 -6.11 8.33 -17.04
N PRO A 80 -6.65 8.27 -18.27
CA PRO A 80 -8.01 8.68 -18.54
C PRO A 80 -9.00 7.56 -18.21
N ASN A 81 -8.59 6.36 -17.80
CA ASN A 81 -9.42 5.17 -17.75
C ASN A 81 -9.60 4.59 -16.34
N GLY A 82 -10.64 3.78 -16.19
CA GLY A 82 -10.93 2.99 -14.99
C GLY A 82 -10.80 3.75 -13.68
N TYR A 83 -10.20 3.10 -12.69
CA TYR A 83 -10.09 3.61 -11.33
C TYR A 83 -9.05 4.74 -11.17
N GLY A 84 -8.13 4.94 -12.12
CA GLY A 84 -7.20 6.07 -12.08
C GLY A 84 -7.86 7.41 -12.44
N TYR A 85 -8.80 7.41 -13.39
CA TYR A 85 -9.40 8.63 -13.90
C TYR A 85 -10.07 9.55 -12.86
N PRO A 86 -10.87 9.06 -11.90
CA PRO A 86 -11.45 9.94 -10.88
C PRO A 86 -10.41 10.70 -10.05
N TYR A 87 -9.21 10.11 -9.89
CA TYR A 87 -8.13 10.60 -9.05
C TYR A 87 -7.17 11.53 -9.79
N SER A 88 -7.12 11.43 -11.12
CA SER A 88 -6.31 12.29 -11.99
C SER A 88 -7.02 13.59 -12.40
N LYS A 89 -8.29 13.79 -12.06
CA LYS A 89 -9.05 14.99 -12.48
C LYS A 89 -8.42 16.29 -11.98
N GLU A 90 -8.45 17.30 -12.83
CA GLU A 90 -8.07 18.67 -12.50
C GLU A 90 -9.19 19.66 -12.89
N PRO A 91 -9.65 20.53 -11.97
CA PRO A 91 -9.27 20.59 -10.55
C PRO A 91 -9.68 19.31 -9.78
N ARG A 92 -8.97 19.01 -8.68
CA ARG A 92 -9.33 17.90 -7.81
C ARG A 92 -10.69 18.15 -7.17
N ILE A 93 -11.49 17.09 -7.08
CA ILE A 93 -12.86 17.13 -6.54
C ILE A 93 -12.97 16.30 -5.28
N GLU A 94 -14.05 16.51 -4.53
CA GLU A 94 -14.42 15.66 -3.40
C GLU A 94 -14.46 14.19 -3.83
N TYR A 95 -13.89 13.32 -2.99
CA TYR A 95 -14.00 11.88 -3.17
C TYR A 95 -15.46 11.45 -2.95
N ASN A 96 -16.03 10.74 -3.91
CA ASN A 96 -17.39 10.23 -3.78
C ASN A 96 -17.36 8.88 -3.02
N ASN A 97 -17.63 8.92 -1.72
CA ASN A 97 -17.67 7.75 -0.85
C ASN A 97 -19.03 7.05 -0.84
N HIS A 98 -19.99 7.45 -1.69
CA HIS A 98 -21.32 6.87 -1.69
C HIS A 98 -21.28 5.43 -2.27
N PRO A 99 -21.93 4.43 -1.65
CA PRO A 99 -21.82 3.02 -2.08
C PRO A 99 -22.33 2.77 -3.51
N SER A 100 -23.28 3.58 -3.97
CA SER A 100 -23.79 3.49 -5.35
C SER A 100 -22.87 4.10 -6.41
N PHE A 101 -21.77 4.74 -6.02
CA PHE A 101 -20.80 5.28 -6.98
C PHE A 101 -20.02 4.14 -7.63
N SER A 102 -19.98 4.12 -8.96
CA SER A 102 -19.36 3.01 -9.71
C SER A 102 -17.87 2.84 -9.44
N PHE A 103 -17.17 3.89 -9.00
CA PHE A 103 -15.76 3.83 -8.59
C PHE A 103 -15.60 3.83 -7.06
N ALA A 104 -16.63 3.55 -6.26
CA ALA A 104 -16.45 3.28 -4.82
C ALA A 104 -15.88 1.87 -4.58
N LEU A 105 -16.13 0.93 -5.52
CA LEU A 105 -15.78 -0.48 -5.39
C LEU A 105 -14.31 -0.73 -5.03
N HIS A 106 -13.36 -0.03 -5.65
CA HIS A 106 -11.94 -0.28 -5.40
C HIS A 106 -11.51 0.13 -3.98
N ASN A 107 -12.16 1.15 -3.41
CA ASN A 107 -11.96 1.56 -2.02
C ASN A 107 -12.59 0.54 -1.05
N GLU A 108 -13.81 0.10 -1.34
CA GLU A 108 -14.53 -0.89 -0.54
C GLU A 108 -13.83 -2.26 -0.53
N LYS A 109 -13.49 -2.76 -1.72
CA LYS A 109 -12.83 -4.05 -1.89
C LYS A 109 -11.47 -4.07 -1.22
N TYR A 110 -10.67 -3.02 -1.39
CA TYR A 110 -9.37 -2.91 -0.73
C TYR A 110 -9.49 -2.94 0.80
N TYR A 111 -10.38 -2.13 1.38
CA TYR A 111 -10.63 -2.13 2.83
C TYR A 111 -11.05 -3.52 3.32
N HIS A 112 -12.09 -4.11 2.71
CA HIS A 112 -12.62 -5.41 3.14
C HIS A 112 -11.61 -6.55 2.98
N SER A 113 -10.88 -6.61 1.87
CA SER A 113 -9.86 -7.64 1.64
C SER A 113 -8.75 -7.59 2.70
N LEU A 114 -8.30 -6.40 3.10
CA LEU A 114 -7.32 -6.26 4.18
C LEU A 114 -7.86 -6.79 5.52
N TYR A 115 -9.13 -6.55 5.86
CA TYR A 115 -9.72 -7.11 7.08
C TYR A 115 -9.94 -8.62 7.02
N ILE A 116 -10.28 -9.18 5.85
CA ILE A 116 -10.39 -10.62 5.68
C ILE A 116 -9.04 -11.28 5.96
N THR A 117 -7.97 -10.79 5.32
CA THR A 117 -6.61 -11.31 5.54
C THR A 117 -6.12 -11.07 6.97
N LEU A 118 -6.41 -9.90 7.56
CA LEU A 118 -6.10 -9.62 8.96
C LEU A 118 -6.81 -10.58 9.92
N SER A 119 -8.09 -10.86 9.69
CA SER A 119 -8.86 -11.81 10.51
C SER A 119 -8.26 -13.21 10.42
N GLU A 120 -7.85 -13.66 9.24
CA GLU A 120 -7.22 -14.96 9.07
C GLU A 120 -5.87 -15.05 9.78
N ALA A 121 -5.04 -14.00 9.72
CA ALA A 121 -3.80 -13.93 10.48
C ALA A 121 -4.05 -14.01 11.99
N ASN A 122 -5.07 -13.29 12.49
CA ASN A 122 -5.46 -13.31 13.90
C ASN A 122 -5.98 -14.68 14.35
N ASP A 123 -6.77 -15.36 13.52
CA ASP A 123 -7.26 -16.71 13.79
C ASP A 123 -6.08 -17.69 13.94
N ILE A 124 -5.11 -17.64 13.02
CA ILE A 124 -3.91 -18.48 13.06
C ILE A 124 -3.13 -18.24 14.37
N LEU A 125 -2.88 -16.99 14.73
CA LEU A 125 -2.19 -16.62 15.96
C LEU A 125 -2.95 -17.08 17.22
N SER A 126 -4.27 -16.94 17.22
CA SER A 126 -5.12 -17.40 18.32
C SER A 126 -5.10 -18.92 18.46
N ILE A 127 -5.12 -19.67 17.35
CA ILE A 127 -5.02 -21.14 17.36
C ILE A 127 -3.65 -21.58 17.89
N LEU A 128 -2.56 -20.98 17.40
CA LEU A 128 -1.20 -21.27 17.87
C LEU A 128 -1.04 -21.08 19.38
N LYS A 129 -1.73 -20.08 19.95
CA LYS A 129 -1.68 -19.77 21.38
C LYS A 129 -2.51 -20.71 22.25
N ASN A 130 -3.66 -21.18 21.73
CA ASN A 130 -4.70 -21.82 22.53
C ASN A 130 -4.86 -23.32 22.27
N GLN A 131 -4.21 -23.88 21.24
CA GLN A 131 -4.34 -25.28 20.86
C GLN A 131 -2.98 -25.94 20.66
N GLU A 132 -2.88 -27.23 21.03
CA GLU A 132 -1.71 -28.04 20.69
C GLU A 132 -1.80 -28.48 19.22
N LEU A 133 -0.81 -28.08 18.42
CA LEU A 133 -0.67 -28.49 17.03
C LEU A 133 0.47 -29.48 16.88
N ASP A 134 0.32 -30.42 15.94
CA ASP A 134 1.39 -31.31 15.47
C ASP A 134 2.36 -30.54 14.54
N PHE A 135 3.01 -29.53 15.10
CA PHE A 135 4.01 -28.67 14.46
C PHE A 135 5.37 -28.90 15.12
N SER A 136 6.43 -28.84 14.32
CA SER A 136 7.78 -28.68 14.89
C SER A 136 7.94 -27.28 15.51
N ALA A 137 8.99 -27.08 16.32
CA ALA A 137 9.30 -25.75 16.84
C ALA A 137 9.56 -24.73 15.72
N ASP A 138 10.32 -25.13 14.69
CA ASP A 138 10.61 -24.27 13.53
C ASP A 138 9.34 -23.95 12.73
N GLU A 139 8.45 -24.91 12.57
CA GLU A 139 7.17 -24.71 11.89
C GLU A 139 6.24 -23.77 12.67
N THR A 140 6.20 -23.91 14.00
CA THR A 140 5.45 -23.01 14.88
C THR A 140 5.96 -21.59 14.74
N ALA A 141 7.28 -21.39 14.86
CA ALA A 141 7.90 -20.08 14.72
C ALA A 141 7.71 -19.47 13.33
N MET A 142 7.85 -20.27 12.27
CA MET A 142 7.63 -19.82 10.89
C MET A 142 6.18 -19.37 10.66
N THR A 143 5.22 -20.15 11.16
CA THR A 143 3.79 -19.84 11.08
C THR A 143 3.47 -18.56 11.84
N GLU A 144 3.98 -18.41 13.07
CA GLU A 144 3.79 -17.22 13.89
C GLU A 144 4.41 -15.99 13.22
N ALA A 145 5.66 -16.08 12.73
CA ALA A 145 6.33 -14.98 12.04
C ALA A 145 5.54 -14.53 10.81
N MET A 146 5.06 -15.46 9.99
CA MET A 146 4.23 -15.15 8.81
C MET A 146 2.93 -14.45 9.20
N ALA A 147 2.21 -14.98 10.19
CA ALA A 147 0.94 -14.40 10.63
C ALA A 147 1.12 -13.01 11.28
N ARG A 148 2.18 -12.81 12.08
CA ARG A 148 2.53 -11.50 12.65
C ARG A 148 2.90 -10.49 11.57
N PHE A 149 3.69 -10.90 10.58
CA PHE A 149 4.05 -10.04 9.45
C PHE A 149 2.80 -9.60 8.70
N VAL A 150 1.92 -10.53 8.33
CA VAL A 150 0.69 -10.22 7.59
C VAL A 150 -0.29 -9.36 8.42
N GLN A 151 -0.45 -9.64 9.72
CA GLN A 151 -1.19 -8.78 10.65
C GLN A 151 -0.66 -7.34 10.60
N GLY A 152 0.68 -7.19 10.65
CA GLY A 152 1.36 -5.90 10.60
C GLY A 152 1.15 -5.16 9.27
N VAL A 153 1.38 -5.80 8.13
CA VAL A 153 1.16 -5.13 6.83
C VAL A 153 -0.32 -4.82 6.60
N CYS A 154 -1.27 -5.70 6.93
CA CYS A 154 -2.70 -5.39 6.77
C CYS A 154 -3.13 -4.15 7.54
N LEU A 155 -2.76 -4.05 8.83
CA LEU A 155 -2.99 -2.84 9.63
C LEU A 155 -2.25 -1.63 9.07
N GLY A 156 -1.01 -1.83 8.63
CA GLY A 156 -0.17 -0.78 8.06
C GLY A 156 -0.83 -0.13 6.84
N TYR A 157 -1.24 -0.94 5.88
CA TYR A 157 -1.90 -0.47 4.65
C TYR A 157 -3.28 0.15 4.91
N LEU A 158 -4.05 -0.35 5.90
CA LEU A 158 -5.25 0.34 6.38
C LEU A 158 -4.90 1.74 6.91
N GLY A 159 -3.88 1.83 7.77
CA GLY A 159 -3.39 3.10 8.33
C GLY A 159 -2.78 4.03 7.28
N LEU A 160 -2.21 3.54 6.19
CA LEU A 160 -1.62 4.37 5.13
C LEU A 160 -2.68 5.04 4.25
N VAL A 161 -3.81 4.38 4.02
CA VAL A 161 -4.86 4.82 3.09
C VAL A 161 -5.99 5.55 3.81
N TYR A 162 -6.50 5.01 4.91
CA TYR A 162 -7.73 5.48 5.56
C TYR A 162 -7.47 6.47 6.71
N ASP A 163 -8.42 7.36 6.99
CA ASP A 163 -8.36 8.29 8.13
C ASP A 163 -8.42 7.53 9.47
N LYS A 164 -9.22 6.46 9.49
CA LYS A 164 -9.46 5.58 10.63
C LYS A 164 -9.61 4.13 10.20
N ALA A 165 -9.27 3.24 11.10
CA ALA A 165 -9.46 1.80 10.96
C ALA A 165 -9.61 1.15 12.34
N PHE A 166 -10.19 -0.04 12.39
CA PHE A 166 -10.24 -0.85 13.59
C PHE A 166 -8.91 -1.57 13.81
N ILE A 167 -8.42 -1.49 15.04
CA ILE A 167 -7.28 -2.28 15.49
C ILE A 167 -7.84 -3.58 16.03
N VAL A 168 -7.74 -4.64 15.24
CA VAL A 168 -8.13 -6.00 15.63
C VAL A 168 -6.92 -6.91 15.51
N THR A 169 -6.48 -7.44 16.65
CA THR A 169 -5.37 -8.38 16.78
C THR A 169 -5.83 -9.62 17.55
N ASP A 170 -5.02 -10.67 17.56
CA ASP A 170 -5.19 -11.86 18.42
C ASP A 170 -5.17 -11.54 19.93
N GLU A 171 -4.73 -10.35 20.31
CA GLU A 171 -4.76 -9.85 21.69
C GLU A 171 -6.03 -9.07 22.02
N THR A 172 -6.87 -8.79 21.02
CA THR A 172 -8.13 -8.06 21.19
C THR A 172 -9.17 -8.99 21.79
N GLU A 173 -9.67 -8.65 22.99
CA GLU A 173 -10.79 -9.38 23.58
C GLU A 173 -12.06 -9.14 22.73
N LEU A 174 -12.61 -10.20 22.12
CA LEU A 174 -13.80 -10.11 21.24
C LEU A 174 -15.04 -9.56 21.98
N SER A 175 -15.15 -9.78 23.29
CA SER A 175 -16.20 -9.19 24.14
C SER A 175 -16.05 -7.66 24.33
N LYS A 176 -14.92 -7.10 23.90
CA LYS A 176 -14.57 -5.68 23.91
C LYS A 176 -14.16 -5.20 22.51
N MET A 177 -14.65 -5.82 21.43
CA MET A 177 -14.40 -5.31 20.08
C MET A 177 -14.62 -3.79 20.07
N PRO A 178 -13.66 -3.00 19.57
CA PRO A 178 -13.75 -1.56 19.67
C PRO A 178 -15.02 -1.09 18.98
N GLY A 179 -15.92 -0.47 19.74
CA GLY A 179 -17.18 0.08 19.20
C GLY A 179 -16.96 1.29 18.29
N THR A 180 -15.72 1.77 18.17
CA THR A 180 -15.33 2.93 17.37
C THR A 180 -13.97 2.68 16.71
N PRO A 181 -13.78 3.08 15.45
CA PRO A 181 -12.50 2.94 14.76
C PRO A 181 -11.44 3.91 15.32
N SER A 182 -10.17 3.49 15.31
CA SER A 182 -9.03 4.27 15.78
C SER A 182 -8.48 5.19 14.69
N PRO A 183 -7.94 6.37 15.04
CA PRO A 183 -7.20 7.23 14.10
C PRO A 183 -6.01 6.52 13.48
N TRP A 184 -5.67 6.87 12.24
CA TRP A 184 -4.60 6.24 11.46
C TRP A 184 -3.26 6.11 12.19
N ARG A 185 -2.88 7.08 13.05
CA ARG A 185 -1.62 7.02 13.83
C ARG A 185 -1.58 5.83 14.77
N GLU A 186 -2.68 5.56 15.46
CA GLU A 186 -2.77 4.41 16.36
C GLU A 186 -2.74 3.09 15.58
N VAL A 187 -3.38 3.08 14.40
CA VAL A 187 -3.38 1.93 13.49
C VAL A 187 -1.96 1.64 12.99
N ILE A 188 -1.20 2.67 12.60
CA ILE A 188 0.21 2.54 12.20
C ILE A 188 1.09 2.06 13.36
N ASN A 189 0.86 2.55 14.59
CA ASN A 189 1.59 2.06 15.76
C ASN A 189 1.32 0.57 16.03
N ALA A 190 0.06 0.14 15.89
CA ALA A 190 -0.30 -1.28 16.01
C ALA A 190 0.36 -2.12 14.91
N ALA A 191 0.37 -1.62 13.66
CA ALA A 191 1.04 -2.25 12.53
C ALA A 191 2.54 -2.46 12.80
N VAL A 192 3.25 -1.40 13.23
CA VAL A 192 4.68 -1.46 13.57
C VAL A 192 4.90 -2.46 14.71
N SER A 193 4.07 -2.46 15.75
CA SER A 193 4.21 -3.44 16.85
C SER A 193 4.06 -4.89 16.38
N SER A 194 3.14 -5.18 15.46
CA SER A 194 3.00 -6.52 14.87
C SER A 194 4.22 -6.91 14.02
N LEU A 195 4.80 -5.97 13.28
CA LEU A 195 6.03 -6.20 12.51
C LEU A 195 7.24 -6.43 13.43
N GLU A 196 7.35 -5.72 14.55
CA GLU A 196 8.37 -5.95 15.57
C GLU A 196 8.26 -7.35 16.17
N LYS A 197 7.03 -7.80 16.49
CA LYS A 197 6.79 -9.17 16.97
C LYS A 197 7.21 -10.21 15.92
N ALA A 198 6.94 -9.97 14.63
CA ALA A 198 7.42 -10.85 13.56
C ALA A 198 8.96 -10.92 13.53
N ALA A 199 9.63 -9.78 13.60
CA ALA A 199 11.09 -9.70 13.64
C ALA A 199 11.69 -10.38 14.88
N GLU A 200 11.02 -10.28 16.04
CA GLU A 200 11.43 -10.96 17.27
C GLU A 200 11.35 -12.48 17.13
N VAL A 201 10.24 -13.02 16.62
CA VAL A 201 10.08 -14.46 16.37
C VAL A 201 11.18 -14.96 15.43
N CYS A 202 11.43 -14.24 14.34
CA CYS A 202 12.52 -14.56 13.41
C CYS A 202 13.91 -14.52 14.04
N SER A 203 14.18 -13.58 14.95
CA SER A 203 15.49 -13.45 15.60
C SER A 203 15.81 -14.61 16.54
N ASN A 204 14.78 -15.26 17.09
CA ASN A 204 14.89 -16.34 18.05
C ASN A 204 14.74 -17.74 17.42
N SER A 205 14.64 -17.81 16.09
CA SER A 205 14.29 -19.04 15.36
C SER A 205 15.20 -19.27 14.15
N ASN A 206 15.19 -20.48 13.60
CA ASN A 206 15.93 -20.78 12.38
C ASN A 206 15.08 -21.62 11.43
N PHE A 207 14.38 -20.95 10.51
CA PHE A 207 13.55 -21.59 9.50
C PHE A 207 13.80 -21.01 8.11
N THR A 208 13.25 -21.70 7.12
CA THR A 208 13.23 -21.28 5.72
C THR A 208 11.79 -21.24 5.23
N ILE A 209 11.40 -20.13 4.62
CA ILE A 209 10.07 -19.98 4.02
C ILE A 209 9.94 -20.91 2.80
N PRO A 210 8.93 -21.78 2.75
CA PRO A 210 8.68 -22.64 1.59
C PRO A 210 8.38 -21.81 0.33
N SER A 211 8.87 -22.26 -0.82
CA SER A 211 8.60 -21.60 -2.11
C SER A 211 7.11 -21.52 -2.45
N LYS A 212 6.30 -22.43 -1.88
CA LYS A 212 4.84 -22.39 -2.00
C LYS A 212 4.23 -21.14 -1.35
N TRP A 213 4.82 -20.65 -0.27
CA TRP A 213 4.35 -19.47 0.47
C TRP A 213 4.89 -18.17 -0.13
N LEU A 214 6.11 -18.25 -0.68
CA LEU A 214 6.80 -17.13 -1.31
C LEU A 214 7.62 -17.65 -2.51
N PRO A 215 7.07 -17.57 -3.73
CA PRO A 215 7.75 -18.07 -4.92
C PRO A 215 8.90 -17.14 -5.34
N GLY A 216 9.91 -17.72 -6.00
CA GLY A 216 11.11 -17.01 -6.44
C GLY A 216 12.32 -17.34 -5.57
N GLU A 217 13.09 -16.32 -5.20
CA GLU A 217 14.26 -16.50 -4.34
C GLU A 217 13.87 -17.05 -2.96
N GLN A 218 14.70 -17.92 -2.38
CA GLN A 218 14.46 -18.49 -1.05
C GLN A 218 14.65 -17.43 0.04
N TRP A 219 13.80 -17.45 1.07
CA TRP A 219 13.90 -16.57 2.24
C TRP A 219 14.11 -17.38 3.51
N ASN A 220 15.10 -17.02 4.31
CA ASN A 220 15.27 -17.54 5.67
C ASN A 220 14.72 -16.58 6.73
N SER A 221 14.61 -17.06 7.97
CA SER A 221 14.17 -16.27 9.13
C SER A 221 14.90 -14.93 9.29
N GLY A 222 16.21 -14.85 9.10
CA GLY A 222 16.99 -13.61 9.18
C GLY A 222 16.66 -12.61 8.06
N GLU A 223 16.41 -13.10 6.84
CA GLU A 223 15.96 -12.25 5.72
C GLU A 223 14.51 -11.79 5.94
N PHE A 224 13.64 -12.64 6.50
CA PHE A 224 12.26 -12.28 6.81
C PHE A 224 12.17 -11.26 7.97
N LYS A 225 13.07 -11.34 8.96
CA LYS A 225 13.27 -10.29 9.98
C LYS A 225 13.56 -8.94 9.32
N ARG A 226 14.52 -8.92 8.40
CA ARG A 226 14.93 -7.72 7.66
C ARG A 226 13.80 -7.14 6.80
N LEU A 227 12.95 -8.02 6.25
CA LEU A 227 11.72 -7.62 5.57
C LEU A 227 10.75 -6.93 6.53
N ALA A 228 10.47 -7.52 7.70
CA ALA A 228 9.60 -6.92 8.70
C ALA A 228 10.10 -5.54 9.16
N ASN A 229 11.40 -5.39 9.40
CA ASN A 229 12.03 -4.10 9.71
C ASN A 229 11.83 -3.08 8.58
N SER A 230 12.08 -3.47 7.33
CA SER A 230 11.93 -2.57 6.17
C SER A 230 10.49 -2.08 6.02
N PHE A 231 9.51 -2.96 6.22
CA PHE A 231 8.10 -2.58 6.27
C PHE A 231 7.77 -1.67 7.46
N ALA A 232 8.36 -1.88 8.64
CA ALA A 232 8.16 -0.98 9.78
C ALA A 232 8.67 0.44 9.50
N ALA A 233 9.86 0.56 8.89
CA ALA A 233 10.39 1.84 8.40
C ALA A 233 9.45 2.49 7.37
N ARG A 234 8.98 1.70 6.38
CA ARG A 234 8.02 2.14 5.36
C ARG A 234 6.72 2.68 5.99
N MET A 235 6.13 1.96 6.95
CA MET A 235 4.88 2.38 7.60
C MET A 235 5.04 3.72 8.31
N ILE A 236 6.15 3.92 9.03
CA ILE A 236 6.41 5.19 9.73
C ILE A 236 6.53 6.33 8.71
N VAL A 237 7.40 6.18 7.70
CA VAL A 237 7.70 7.26 6.76
C VAL A 237 6.48 7.61 5.91
N TYR A 238 5.82 6.61 5.32
CA TYR A 238 4.73 6.84 4.39
C TYR A 238 3.40 7.18 5.05
N SER A 239 3.24 7.00 6.37
CA SER A 239 2.01 7.37 7.07
C SER A 239 1.76 8.87 7.20
N SER A 240 2.81 9.68 7.06
CA SER A 240 2.73 11.15 7.17
C SER A 240 1.70 11.72 6.21
N ARG A 241 0.74 12.52 6.72
CA ARG A 241 -0.32 13.13 5.89
C ARG A 241 0.08 14.46 5.28
N ASN A 242 1.09 15.10 5.85
CA ASN A 242 1.61 16.39 5.43
C ASN A 242 3.04 16.59 5.95
N LYS A 243 3.64 17.74 5.65
CA LYS A 243 5.01 18.07 6.09
C LYS A 243 5.18 18.17 7.61
N THR A 244 4.13 18.56 8.34
CA THR A 244 4.18 18.63 9.81
C THR A 244 4.31 17.23 10.40
N ASP A 245 3.53 16.28 9.88
CA ASP A 245 3.59 14.88 10.29
C ASP A 245 4.94 14.25 9.94
N ASP A 246 5.48 14.57 8.76
CA ASP A 246 6.82 14.13 8.31
C ASP A 246 7.94 14.59 9.26
N ILE A 247 7.91 15.86 9.69
CA ILE A 247 8.89 16.39 10.64
C ILE A 247 8.74 15.70 12.01
N ALA A 248 7.51 15.35 12.40
CA ALA A 248 7.22 14.71 13.68
C ALA A 248 7.40 13.17 13.67
N ALA A 249 7.69 12.56 12.53
CA ALA A 249 7.91 11.12 12.43
C ALA A 249 9.09 10.67 13.30
N ASN A 250 9.05 9.43 13.78
CA ASN A 250 10.13 8.89 14.61
C ASN A 250 11.33 8.45 13.75
N TRP A 251 12.13 9.41 13.33
CA TRP A 251 13.28 9.20 12.45
C TRP A 251 14.39 8.32 13.06
N GLU A 252 14.51 8.29 14.38
CA GLU A 252 15.43 7.37 15.06
C GLU A 252 15.00 5.92 14.86
N LYS A 253 13.70 5.63 14.99
CA LYS A 253 13.14 4.30 14.70
C LYS A 253 13.24 3.92 13.23
N VAL A 254 12.98 4.86 12.31
CA VAL A 254 13.19 4.62 10.88
C VAL A 254 14.65 4.24 10.61
N TYR A 255 15.60 4.95 11.20
CA TYR A 255 17.03 4.64 11.06
C TYR A 255 17.35 3.24 11.61
N GLU A 256 16.87 2.91 12.81
CA GLU A 256 17.05 1.58 13.42
C GLU A 256 16.55 0.46 12.48
N TYR A 257 15.30 0.52 12.04
CA TYR A 257 14.73 -0.52 11.20
C TYR A 257 15.38 -0.58 9.81
N ALA A 258 15.59 0.56 9.15
CA ALA A 258 16.16 0.57 7.81
C ALA A 258 17.64 0.14 7.80
N SER A 259 18.38 0.38 8.88
CA SER A 259 19.77 -0.09 9.03
C SER A 259 19.88 -1.62 9.15
N ASP A 260 18.83 -2.27 9.66
CA ASP A 260 18.67 -3.73 9.67
C ASP A 260 17.56 -4.17 8.70
N GLY A 261 17.50 -3.50 7.55
CA GLY A 261 16.54 -3.73 6.49
C GLY A 261 16.99 -4.81 5.48
N ILE A 262 16.19 -4.98 4.43
CA ILE A 262 16.42 -5.98 3.38
C ILE A 262 17.72 -5.71 2.61
N GLU A 263 18.35 -6.79 2.17
CA GLU A 263 19.57 -6.76 1.35
C GLU A 263 19.32 -7.27 -0.08
N LYS A 264 18.07 -7.61 -0.40
CA LYS A 264 17.60 -8.05 -1.72
C LYS A 264 16.14 -7.63 -1.91
N ASP A 265 15.70 -7.56 -3.16
CA ASP A 265 14.32 -7.16 -3.49
C ASP A 265 13.32 -8.20 -2.96
N PHE A 266 12.26 -7.73 -2.29
CA PHE A 266 11.05 -8.51 -2.07
C PHE A 266 10.18 -8.42 -3.32
N ALA A 267 10.37 -9.41 -4.19
CA ALA A 267 9.71 -9.52 -5.48
C ALA A 267 9.24 -10.97 -5.71
N PRO A 268 8.08 -11.37 -5.15
CA PRO A 268 7.50 -12.68 -5.42
C PRO A 268 7.43 -12.96 -6.93
N LEU A 269 7.80 -14.18 -7.33
CA LEU A 269 7.78 -14.59 -8.74
C LEU A 269 6.34 -14.85 -9.21
N ALA A 270 5.96 -14.27 -10.34
CA ALA A 270 4.66 -14.53 -10.93
C ALA A 270 4.55 -15.92 -11.56
N ASP A 271 3.33 -16.47 -11.59
CA ASP A 271 2.99 -17.73 -12.24
C ASP A 271 1.72 -17.65 -13.11
N ASP A 272 1.18 -16.45 -13.30
CA ASP A 272 -0.06 -16.16 -14.05
C ASP A 272 -1.32 -16.90 -13.55
N ASP A 273 -1.32 -17.38 -12.31
CA ASP A 273 -2.46 -18.11 -11.72
C ASP A 273 -2.70 -17.70 -10.27
N ILE A 274 -1.75 -18.03 -9.38
CA ILE A 274 -1.84 -17.75 -7.94
C ILE A 274 -1.12 -16.43 -7.62
N TRP A 275 0.02 -16.20 -8.27
CA TRP A 275 0.87 -15.03 -8.10
C TRP A 275 0.88 -14.23 -9.38
N TYR A 276 0.19 -13.09 -9.34
CA TYR A 276 0.20 -12.11 -10.43
C TYR A 276 -0.05 -10.70 -9.86
N SER A 277 0.30 -9.67 -10.65
CA SER A 277 0.16 -8.27 -10.29
C SER A 277 -0.61 -7.54 -11.37
N SER A 278 -1.91 -7.35 -11.15
CA SER A 278 -2.71 -6.52 -12.04
C SER A 278 -2.29 -5.05 -11.97
N TYR A 279 -1.79 -4.58 -10.82
CA TYR A 279 -1.23 -3.23 -10.71
C TYR A 279 -0.07 -3.03 -11.69
N HIS A 280 0.92 -3.94 -11.72
CA HIS A 280 2.03 -3.84 -12.67
C HIS A 280 1.54 -3.92 -14.11
N SER A 281 0.49 -4.70 -14.41
CA SER A 281 -0.13 -4.71 -15.72
C SER A 281 -0.75 -3.36 -16.11
N TYR A 282 -1.74 -2.90 -15.35
CA TYR A 282 -2.55 -1.72 -15.72
C TYR A 282 -1.82 -0.38 -15.51
N ALA A 283 -0.78 -0.33 -14.67
CA ALA A 283 0.09 0.83 -14.55
C ALA A 283 1.03 0.99 -15.76
N ASN A 284 1.19 -0.04 -16.59
CA ASN A 284 2.13 -0.04 -17.73
C ASN A 284 1.50 -0.40 -19.09
N TYR A 285 0.24 -0.88 -19.13
CA TYR A 285 -0.46 -1.12 -20.39
C TYR A 285 -0.59 0.15 -21.22
N LEU A 286 -0.14 0.05 -22.47
CA LEU A 286 -0.26 1.13 -23.45
C LEU A 286 -1.71 1.56 -23.60
N SER A 287 -1.96 2.87 -23.63
CA SER A 287 -3.31 3.48 -23.67
C SER A 287 -4.15 3.36 -22.39
N TYR A 288 -3.65 2.68 -21.34
CA TYR A 288 -4.31 2.66 -20.04
C TYR A 288 -3.71 3.70 -19.10
N THR A 289 -2.41 3.58 -18.84
CA THR A 289 -1.66 4.48 -17.96
C THR A 289 -0.37 4.89 -18.67
N ALA A 290 -0.02 6.15 -18.56
CA ALA A 290 1.25 6.70 -19.02
C ALA A 290 1.98 7.35 -17.85
N THR A 291 3.26 7.70 -18.03
CA THR A 291 4.01 8.43 -17.00
C THR A 291 3.55 9.88 -17.01
N ASP A 292 3.24 10.44 -15.86
CA ASP A 292 2.84 11.84 -15.78
C ASP A 292 4.02 12.77 -16.12
N MET A 293 3.73 13.93 -16.69
CA MET A 293 4.76 14.87 -17.08
C MET A 293 5.49 15.52 -15.94
N TYR A 294 4.93 15.52 -14.75
CA TYR A 294 5.67 15.88 -13.56
C TYR A 294 6.98 15.06 -13.48
N VAL A 295 6.87 13.73 -13.62
CA VAL A 295 8.01 12.82 -13.53
C VAL A 295 8.89 12.90 -14.78
N VAL A 296 8.29 13.11 -15.96
CA VAL A 296 9.06 13.29 -17.20
C VAL A 296 9.92 14.56 -17.13
N ASN A 297 9.34 15.70 -16.74
CA ASN A 297 10.06 16.96 -16.61
C ASN A 297 11.14 16.91 -15.51
N MET A 298 10.90 16.11 -14.45
CA MET A 298 11.92 15.84 -13.44
C MET A 298 13.14 15.08 -14.01
N MET A 299 12.94 14.17 -14.96
CA MET A 299 14.04 13.47 -15.64
C MET A 299 14.67 14.30 -16.77
N ASP A 300 13.86 15.04 -17.53
CA ASP A 300 14.29 15.89 -18.64
C ASP A 300 13.58 17.26 -18.57
N PRO A 301 14.26 18.29 -18.03
CA PRO A 301 13.67 19.62 -17.87
C PRO A 301 13.29 20.33 -19.18
N GLU A 302 13.73 19.84 -20.36
CA GLU A 302 13.28 20.37 -21.65
C GLU A 302 11.86 19.91 -22.03
N MET A 303 11.36 18.83 -21.42
CA MET A 303 9.98 18.38 -21.58
C MET A 303 9.03 19.25 -20.74
N PRO A 304 7.82 19.56 -21.22
CA PRO A 304 6.87 20.35 -20.43
C PRO A 304 6.42 19.57 -19.19
N SER A 305 6.19 20.25 -18.07
CA SER A 305 5.70 19.61 -16.84
C SER A 305 4.20 19.27 -16.88
N ARG A 306 3.44 19.80 -17.85
CA ARG A 306 2.02 19.54 -18.08
C ARG A 306 1.61 19.98 -19.48
N TRP A 307 0.53 19.41 -20.04
CA TRP A 307 -0.14 19.96 -21.22
C TRP A 307 -1.28 20.88 -20.84
N VAL A 308 -1.43 21.97 -21.60
CA VAL A 308 -2.50 22.95 -21.44
C VAL A 308 -3.46 22.97 -22.64
N ASP A 309 -2.98 22.61 -23.83
CA ASP A 309 -3.77 22.49 -25.06
C ASP A 309 -3.08 21.58 -26.10
N GLU A 310 -3.70 21.41 -27.27
CA GLU A 310 -3.20 20.58 -28.36
C GLU A 310 -1.95 21.11 -29.07
N ASN A 311 -1.71 22.42 -29.04
CA ASN A 311 -0.66 23.06 -29.83
C ASN A 311 0.74 22.80 -29.26
N THR A 312 0.85 22.28 -28.03
CA THR A 312 2.14 22.03 -27.39
C THR A 312 2.76 20.69 -27.79
N TRP A 313 2.02 19.79 -28.46
CA TRP A 313 2.56 18.49 -28.88
C TRP A 313 3.56 18.61 -30.04
N ASP A 314 3.26 19.45 -31.04
CA ASP A 314 4.07 19.58 -32.26
C ASP A 314 5.32 20.45 -32.09
N ILE A 315 5.55 20.99 -30.90
CA ILE A 315 6.69 21.86 -30.56
C ILE A 315 7.57 21.28 -29.45
N LEU A 316 7.41 19.99 -29.14
CA LEU A 316 8.25 19.29 -28.17
C LEU A 316 9.71 19.25 -28.65
N SER A 317 10.63 19.36 -27.70
CA SER A 317 12.04 19.07 -27.94
C SER A 317 12.20 17.60 -28.38
N GLU A 318 13.22 17.35 -29.21
CA GLU A 318 13.56 15.97 -29.58
C GLU A 318 13.91 15.16 -28.32
N PRO A 319 13.36 13.94 -28.16
CA PRO A 319 13.59 13.14 -26.97
C PRO A 319 15.07 12.77 -26.87
N VAL A 320 15.63 12.92 -25.67
CA VAL A 320 16.98 12.46 -25.38
C VAL A 320 17.03 10.93 -25.40
N THR A 321 17.96 10.38 -26.18
CA THR A 321 18.11 8.92 -26.39
C THR A 321 19.48 8.37 -25.98
N THR A 322 20.38 9.25 -25.57
CA THR A 322 21.71 8.95 -25.04
C THR A 322 22.05 9.96 -23.96
N HIS A 323 23.04 9.66 -23.12
CA HIS A 323 23.45 10.53 -22.02
C HIS A 323 23.65 11.99 -22.42
N LYS A 324 23.08 12.89 -21.61
CA LYS A 324 23.16 14.35 -21.71
C LYS A 324 23.21 14.92 -20.30
N ASP A 325 24.20 15.77 -20.02
CA ASP A 325 24.34 16.39 -18.71
C ASP A 325 23.04 17.07 -18.26
N GLY A 326 22.59 16.75 -17.04
CA GLY A 326 21.36 17.29 -16.46
C GLY A 326 20.07 16.56 -16.87
N VAL A 327 20.17 15.50 -17.69
CA VAL A 327 19.06 14.59 -17.99
C VAL A 327 19.31 13.25 -17.33
N ASP A 328 18.27 12.68 -16.73
CA ASP A 328 18.31 11.35 -16.12
C ASP A 328 18.28 10.27 -17.21
N ASP A 329 19.35 9.48 -17.31
CA ASP A 329 19.49 8.44 -18.34
C ASP A 329 18.34 7.41 -18.32
N ARG A 330 17.67 7.26 -17.18
CA ARG A 330 16.51 6.36 -17.05
C ARG A 330 15.37 6.75 -17.97
N ILE A 331 15.26 8.01 -18.42
CA ILE A 331 14.25 8.43 -19.39
C ILE A 331 14.29 7.62 -20.70
N PHE A 332 15.45 7.07 -21.07
CA PHE A 332 15.60 6.21 -22.24
C PHE A 332 15.98 4.75 -21.92
N THR A 333 16.45 4.42 -20.70
CA THR A 333 16.67 3.01 -20.31
C THR A 333 15.42 2.35 -19.74
N ASP A 334 14.60 3.09 -18.98
CA ASP A 334 13.50 2.57 -18.16
C ASP A 334 12.14 3.13 -18.61
N PHE A 335 12.16 4.25 -19.32
CA PHE A 335 10.99 4.87 -19.93
C PHE A 335 11.08 4.82 -21.47
N GLN A 336 9.95 5.07 -22.11
CA GLN A 336 9.82 5.08 -23.57
C GLN A 336 9.06 6.31 -24.03
N TYR A 337 9.65 7.05 -24.96
CA TYR A 337 8.97 8.13 -25.68
C TYR A 337 7.85 7.58 -26.56
N LEU A 338 6.71 8.26 -26.57
CA LEU A 338 5.53 7.97 -27.35
C LEU A 338 5.33 9.10 -28.36
N ASN A 339 5.28 8.75 -29.65
CA ASN A 339 5.05 9.71 -30.74
C ASN A 339 3.59 10.22 -30.83
N SER A 340 2.69 9.65 -30.03
CA SER A 340 1.30 10.03 -29.94
C SER A 340 0.75 9.72 -28.55
N CYS A 341 -0.26 10.47 -28.13
CA CYS A 341 -1.05 10.17 -26.94
C CYS A 341 -2.41 9.64 -27.37
N SER A 342 -2.79 8.45 -26.89
CA SER A 342 -4.10 7.85 -27.17
C SER A 342 -5.22 8.35 -26.26
N PHE A 343 -4.92 9.29 -25.37
CA PHE A 343 -5.87 9.79 -24.39
C PHE A 343 -6.84 10.78 -25.02
N ARG A 344 -8.04 10.81 -24.44
CA ARG A 344 -9.16 11.59 -24.97
C ARG A 344 -9.03 13.06 -24.57
N PRO A 345 -8.96 14.01 -25.53
CA PRO A 345 -8.91 15.45 -25.21
C PRO A 345 -10.09 15.93 -24.35
N ASP A 346 -11.27 15.34 -24.51
CA ASP A 346 -12.47 15.71 -23.73
C ASP A 346 -12.38 15.35 -22.24
N ARG A 347 -11.38 14.54 -21.84
CA ARG A 347 -11.05 14.26 -20.43
C ARG A 347 -9.98 15.20 -19.85
N GLY A 348 -9.48 16.14 -20.66
CA GLY A 348 -8.52 17.16 -20.25
C GLY A 348 -7.09 16.89 -20.75
N TYR A 349 -6.44 17.94 -21.25
CA TYR A 349 -5.05 17.87 -21.70
C TYR A 349 -4.06 17.65 -20.55
N TYR A 350 -4.42 17.98 -19.30
CA TYR A 350 -3.58 17.68 -18.13
C TYR A 350 -3.25 16.18 -18.01
N LEU A 351 -4.06 15.29 -18.59
CA LEU A 351 -3.78 13.85 -18.62
C LEU A 351 -2.76 13.44 -19.67
N PHE A 352 -2.46 14.28 -20.66
CA PHE A 352 -1.66 13.87 -21.80
C PHE A 352 -0.25 13.50 -21.35
N SER A 353 0.36 12.58 -22.10
CA SER A 353 1.74 12.13 -21.89
C SER A 353 2.38 11.67 -23.19
N CYS A 354 3.67 11.99 -23.32
CA CYS A 354 4.56 11.50 -24.37
C CYS A 354 5.56 10.47 -23.83
N TYR A 355 5.37 9.94 -22.62
CA TYR A 355 6.22 8.89 -22.07
C TYR A 355 5.41 7.83 -21.31
N ARG A 356 5.96 6.62 -21.28
CA ARG A 356 5.51 5.55 -20.38
C ARG A 356 6.69 4.88 -19.70
N CYS A 357 6.45 4.29 -18.54
CA CYS A 357 7.38 3.33 -17.95
C CYS A 357 7.37 2.04 -18.80
N LYS A 358 8.55 1.56 -19.19
CA LYS A 358 8.73 0.31 -19.95
C LYS A 358 9.43 -0.78 -19.15
N ARG A 359 9.78 -0.53 -17.88
CA ARG A 359 10.48 -1.50 -17.01
C ARG A 359 9.73 -2.81 -16.83
N PHE A 360 8.41 -2.78 -16.96
CA PHE A 360 7.55 -3.93 -16.79
C PHE A 360 7.14 -4.59 -18.13
N ASP A 361 7.70 -4.17 -19.26
CA ASP A 361 7.35 -4.73 -20.59
C ASP A 361 7.59 -6.23 -20.68
N GLN A 362 8.61 -6.73 -20.01
CA GLN A 362 8.90 -8.15 -19.95
C GLN A 362 7.79 -8.89 -19.17
N TYR A 363 7.38 -8.36 -18.01
CA TYR A 363 6.27 -8.91 -17.23
C TYR A 363 4.97 -8.90 -18.04
N LEU A 364 4.68 -7.84 -18.79
CA LEU A 364 3.50 -7.77 -19.67
C LEU A 364 3.51 -8.81 -20.81
N GLN A 365 4.69 -9.35 -21.16
CA GLN A 365 4.84 -10.33 -22.22
C GLN A 365 4.79 -11.77 -21.71
N THR A 366 5.33 -12.02 -20.52
CA THR A 366 5.55 -13.37 -20.01
C THR A 366 4.70 -13.74 -18.82
N GLU A 367 4.18 -12.74 -18.08
CA GLU A 367 3.35 -12.91 -16.87
C GLU A 367 3.99 -13.82 -15.80
N THR A 368 5.31 -13.99 -15.86
CA THR A 368 6.10 -14.93 -15.05
C THR A 368 7.40 -14.31 -14.50
N GLU A 369 7.46 -12.98 -14.47
CA GLU A 369 8.62 -12.22 -13.95
C GLU A 369 8.48 -11.93 -12.44
N PRO A 370 9.58 -11.56 -11.74
CA PRO A 370 9.51 -11.05 -10.38
C PRO A 370 8.64 -9.80 -10.28
N MET A 371 7.77 -9.75 -9.27
CA MET A 371 6.85 -8.64 -9.01
C MET A 371 7.30 -7.83 -7.79
N PRO A 372 8.16 -6.81 -7.95
CA PRO A 372 8.72 -6.07 -6.82
C PRO A 372 7.65 -5.28 -6.08
N GLU A 373 7.43 -5.62 -4.79
CA GLU A 373 6.61 -4.84 -3.87
C GLU A 373 7.49 -4.03 -2.90
N PHE A 374 8.72 -4.47 -2.61
CA PHE A 374 9.70 -3.70 -1.84
C PHE A 374 11.09 -3.92 -2.44
N ARG A 375 11.69 -2.88 -3.02
CA ARG A 375 13.06 -2.96 -3.55
C ARG A 375 14.09 -2.66 -2.47
N LYS A 376 15.27 -3.29 -2.53
CA LYS A 376 16.40 -2.98 -1.64
C LYS A 376 16.73 -1.49 -1.66
N VAL A 377 16.71 -0.88 -2.84
CA VAL A 377 16.99 0.54 -3.01
C VAL A 377 15.95 1.45 -2.33
N GLU A 378 14.71 1.00 -2.15
CA GLU A 378 13.74 1.74 -1.34
C GLU A 378 14.16 1.79 0.12
N ASN A 379 14.68 0.68 0.66
CA ASN A 379 15.20 0.64 2.02
C ASN A 379 16.43 1.55 2.17
N ASP A 380 17.30 1.59 1.16
CA ASP A 380 18.42 2.53 1.12
C ASP A 380 17.94 3.99 1.16
N TYR A 381 16.86 4.32 0.45
CA TYR A 381 16.29 5.67 0.48
C TYR A 381 15.59 6.00 1.80
N LEU A 382 14.98 5.02 2.47
CA LEU A 382 14.48 5.18 3.84
C LEU A 382 15.64 5.40 4.83
N LEU A 383 16.73 4.65 4.69
CA LEU A 383 17.93 4.79 5.52
C LEU A 383 18.62 6.13 5.29
N ALA A 384 18.79 6.56 4.04
CA ALA A 384 19.38 7.85 3.70
C ALA A 384 18.54 9.02 4.26
N GLU A 385 17.22 8.94 4.14
CA GLU A 385 16.34 9.97 4.71
C GLU A 385 16.47 10.01 6.23
N ALA A 386 16.42 8.86 6.90
CA ALA A 386 16.54 8.79 8.34
C ALA A 386 17.93 9.20 8.84
N ALA A 387 18.99 8.85 8.12
CA ALA A 387 20.36 9.29 8.38
C ALA A 387 20.42 10.82 8.34
N ALA A 388 19.93 11.45 7.27
CA ALA A 388 19.91 12.90 7.16
C ALA A 388 19.09 13.56 8.28
N ARG A 389 17.88 13.06 8.56
CA ARG A 389 16.98 13.57 9.61
C ARG A 389 17.52 13.39 11.03
N THR A 390 18.45 12.46 11.23
CA THR A 390 19.15 12.23 12.50
C THR A 390 20.56 12.85 12.52
N GLY A 391 20.87 13.76 11.59
CA GLY A 391 22.11 14.54 11.56
C GLY A 391 23.32 13.84 10.91
N LYS A 392 23.13 12.66 10.32
CA LYS A 392 24.17 11.88 9.62
C LYS A 392 24.20 12.22 8.13
N LEU A 393 24.43 13.49 7.80
CA LEU A 393 24.36 13.97 6.41
C LEU A 393 25.37 13.30 5.48
N GLN A 394 26.58 13.01 5.95
CA GLN A 394 27.61 12.34 5.14
C GLN A 394 27.16 10.94 4.73
N GLU A 395 26.67 10.16 5.70
CA GLU A 395 26.15 8.80 5.44
C GLU A 395 24.98 8.84 4.45
N ALA A 396 24.06 9.79 4.62
CA ALA A 396 22.94 9.96 3.70
C ALA A 396 23.40 10.28 2.26
N ALA A 397 24.34 11.22 2.10
CA ALA A 397 24.92 11.53 0.79
C ALA A 397 25.64 10.34 0.17
N ASP A 398 26.40 9.57 0.95
CA ASP A 398 27.13 8.39 0.48
C ASP A 398 26.18 7.28 -0.01
N ILE A 399 25.07 7.05 0.70
CA ILE A 399 24.03 6.10 0.29
C ILE A 399 23.42 6.52 -1.05
N ILE A 400 23.01 7.79 -1.19
CA ILE A 400 22.42 8.29 -2.45
C ILE A 400 23.43 8.26 -3.59
N ASN A 401 24.68 8.61 -3.33
CA ASN A 401 25.75 8.59 -4.34
C ASN A 401 26.14 7.18 -4.79
N SER A 402 25.80 6.17 -3.99
CA SER A 402 25.98 4.75 -4.34
C SER A 402 24.74 4.14 -5.00
N SER A 403 23.66 4.90 -5.15
CA SER A 403 22.36 4.40 -5.64
C SER A 403 22.24 4.46 -7.18
N PRO A 404 21.12 3.93 -7.74
CA PRO A 404 20.70 4.15 -9.12
C PRO A 404 20.76 5.58 -9.63
N ARG A 405 20.68 6.60 -8.76
CA ARG A 405 20.85 8.01 -9.15
C ARG A 405 22.10 8.22 -10.01
N VAL A 406 23.24 7.76 -9.49
CA VAL A 406 24.56 7.90 -10.13
C VAL A 406 24.84 6.71 -11.03
N THR A 407 24.55 5.49 -10.56
CA THR A 407 24.96 4.25 -11.25
C THR A 407 24.13 3.92 -12.49
N ARG A 408 22.89 4.42 -12.57
CA ARG A 408 21.95 4.16 -13.67
C ARG A 408 21.46 5.44 -14.34
N GLY A 409 21.16 6.48 -13.55
CA GLY A 409 20.62 7.74 -14.04
C GLY A 409 21.66 8.71 -14.58
N GLY A 410 22.97 8.45 -14.38
CA GLY A 410 24.04 9.34 -14.86
C GLY A 410 24.03 10.73 -14.20
N LEU A 411 23.27 10.91 -13.12
CA LEU A 411 23.13 12.20 -12.44
C LEU A 411 24.37 12.49 -11.57
N PRO A 412 24.70 13.77 -11.35
CA PRO A 412 25.85 14.13 -10.53
C PRO A 412 25.66 13.66 -9.06
N PRO A 413 26.76 13.32 -8.37
CA PRO A 413 26.73 13.06 -6.94
C PRO A 413 26.13 14.24 -6.17
N VAL A 414 25.33 13.93 -5.15
CA VAL A 414 24.75 14.91 -4.25
C VAL A 414 25.79 15.42 -3.25
N PRO A 415 25.83 16.73 -2.97
CA PRO A 415 26.65 17.28 -1.90
C PRO A 415 26.09 16.89 -0.52
N VAL A 416 26.92 17.05 0.52
CA VAL A 416 26.58 16.74 1.92
C VAL A 416 25.74 17.87 2.52
N GLU A 417 24.58 18.12 1.93
CA GLU A 417 23.67 19.23 2.27
C GLU A 417 22.24 18.70 2.36
N MET A 418 21.53 19.06 3.44
CA MET A 418 20.19 18.52 3.73
C MET A 418 19.24 18.67 2.55
N ASP A 419 19.12 19.88 1.99
CA ASP A 419 18.15 20.16 0.93
C ASP A 419 18.45 19.35 -0.34
N SER A 420 19.72 19.26 -0.74
CA SER A 420 20.14 18.46 -1.91
C SER A 420 19.91 16.96 -1.72
N ILE A 421 20.10 16.44 -0.49
CA ILE A 421 19.84 15.04 -0.17
C ILE A 421 18.34 14.76 -0.21
N MET A 422 17.51 15.64 0.38
CA MET A 422 16.05 15.47 0.36
C MET A 422 15.49 15.57 -1.06
N GLU A 423 15.97 16.51 -1.88
CA GLU A 423 15.59 16.63 -3.28
C GLU A 423 15.94 15.37 -4.08
N ALA A 424 17.14 14.81 -3.86
CA ALA A 424 17.53 13.57 -4.50
C ALA A 424 16.69 12.37 -4.05
N ILE A 425 16.35 12.27 -2.76
CA ILE A 425 15.45 11.21 -2.26
C ILE A 425 14.07 11.32 -2.90
N HIS A 426 13.54 12.55 -3.02
CA HIS A 426 12.29 12.78 -3.74
C HIS A 426 12.38 12.27 -5.18
N HIS A 427 13.40 12.73 -5.92
CA HIS A 427 13.65 12.33 -7.31
C HIS A 427 13.70 10.81 -7.45
N GLU A 428 14.49 10.15 -6.61
CA GLU A 428 14.67 8.70 -6.68
C GLU A 428 13.39 7.92 -6.34
N ARG A 429 12.57 8.38 -5.41
CA ARG A 429 11.27 7.73 -5.12
C ARG A 429 10.25 7.92 -6.26
N MET A 430 10.33 9.02 -7.00
CA MET A 430 9.48 9.25 -8.17
C MET A 430 9.95 8.46 -9.40
N VAL A 431 11.26 8.37 -9.63
CA VAL A 431 11.85 7.78 -10.85
C VAL A 431 12.24 6.31 -10.64
N GLU A 432 13.10 6.01 -9.67
CA GLU A 432 13.65 4.66 -9.45
C GLU A 432 12.61 3.69 -8.89
N LEU A 433 11.63 4.18 -8.14
CA LEU A 433 10.59 3.34 -7.54
C LEU A 433 9.26 3.37 -8.33
N MET A 434 9.26 3.96 -9.53
CA MET A 434 8.06 4.06 -10.38
C MET A 434 7.45 2.68 -10.63
N ASN A 435 6.15 2.54 -10.37
CA ASN A 435 5.36 1.32 -10.54
C ASN A 435 5.88 0.08 -9.77
N THR A 436 6.66 0.25 -8.70
CA THR A 436 7.18 -0.88 -7.90
C THR A 436 6.19 -1.26 -6.80
N GLY A 437 6.34 -0.71 -5.60
CA GLY A 437 5.47 -0.95 -4.46
C GLY A 437 4.24 -0.05 -4.40
N PHE A 438 3.22 -0.51 -3.67
CA PHE A 438 1.96 0.21 -3.50
C PHE A 438 2.15 1.65 -2.99
N GLY A 439 1.63 2.63 -3.75
CA GLY A 439 1.40 4.00 -3.28
C GLY A 439 2.64 4.86 -2.98
N ILE A 440 3.85 4.38 -3.27
CA ILE A 440 5.12 5.05 -2.92
C ILE A 440 5.10 6.54 -3.33
N GLN A 441 4.77 6.84 -4.59
CA GLN A 441 4.78 8.21 -5.10
C GLN A 441 3.72 9.08 -4.42
N PHE A 442 2.53 8.53 -4.16
CA PHE A 442 1.49 9.25 -3.44
C PHE A 442 1.93 9.62 -2.03
N PHE A 443 2.53 8.67 -1.29
CA PHE A 443 2.99 8.93 0.06
C PHE A 443 4.15 9.92 0.10
N GLN A 444 5.06 9.86 -0.88
CA GLN A 444 6.14 10.83 -1.04
C GLN A 444 5.61 12.25 -1.30
N MET A 445 4.68 12.39 -2.25
CA MET A 445 4.07 13.68 -2.57
C MET A 445 3.26 14.22 -1.40
N ARG A 446 2.53 13.34 -0.70
CA ARG A 446 1.71 13.68 0.47
C ARG A 446 2.54 14.25 1.60
N LYS A 447 3.60 13.55 2.01
CA LYS A 447 4.44 13.95 3.14
C LYS A 447 5.22 15.25 2.89
N GLU A 448 5.36 15.65 1.63
CA GLU A 448 6.04 16.90 1.24
C GLU A 448 5.09 18.05 0.90
N ASN A 449 3.77 17.87 1.06
CA ASN A 449 2.75 18.83 0.62
C ASN A 449 2.82 19.14 -0.89
N LYS A 450 3.17 18.15 -1.72
CA LYS A 450 3.27 18.30 -3.17
C LYS A 450 2.04 17.81 -3.94
N LEU A 451 1.13 17.05 -3.32
CA LEU A 451 -0.11 16.65 -3.99
C LEU A 451 -0.91 17.89 -4.46
N GLN A 452 -1.54 17.81 -5.64
CA GLN A 452 -2.37 18.90 -6.19
C GLN A 452 -3.39 19.44 -5.17
N PRO A 453 -3.70 20.75 -5.20
CA PRO A 453 -4.74 21.32 -4.36
C PRO A 453 -6.06 20.53 -4.48
N GLY A 454 -6.67 20.21 -3.34
CA GLY A 454 -7.91 19.45 -3.27
C GLY A 454 -7.75 17.92 -3.31
N SER A 455 -6.55 17.38 -3.55
CA SER A 455 -6.31 15.94 -3.41
C SER A 455 -6.57 15.48 -1.97
N PRO A 456 -7.33 14.40 -1.72
CA PRO A 456 -7.44 13.80 -0.39
C PRO A 456 -6.06 13.38 0.14
N LEU A 457 -5.78 13.66 1.41
CA LEU A 457 -4.56 13.20 2.10
C LEU A 457 -4.76 11.82 2.74
N HIS A 458 -6.01 11.41 2.89
CA HIS A 458 -6.47 10.10 3.34
C HIS A 458 -7.91 9.88 2.84
N TYR A 459 -8.39 8.64 2.93
CA TYR A 459 -9.72 8.27 2.48
C TYR A 459 -10.62 7.92 3.67
N PRO A 460 -11.93 8.19 3.59
CA PRO A 460 -12.86 7.79 4.65
C PRO A 460 -13.00 6.27 4.71
N ILE A 461 -13.46 5.75 5.85
CA ILE A 461 -14.01 4.39 5.90
C ILE A 461 -15.05 4.25 4.77
N PRO A 462 -15.00 3.16 3.98
CA PRO A 462 -15.86 3.03 2.81
C PRO A 462 -17.34 3.16 3.16
N GLY A 463 -18.10 3.85 2.30
CA GLY A 463 -19.51 4.15 2.56
C GLY A 463 -20.35 2.91 2.90
N SER A 464 -20.11 1.78 2.23
CA SER A 464 -20.85 0.55 2.49
C SER A 464 -20.59 0.00 3.89
N GLN A 465 -19.35 0.16 4.38
CA GLN A 465 -18.99 -0.20 5.75
C GLN A 465 -19.62 0.76 6.78
N LEU A 466 -19.72 2.06 6.46
CA LEU A 466 -20.42 3.03 7.32
C LEU A 466 -21.91 2.67 7.50
N GLU A 467 -22.57 2.26 6.41
CA GLU A 467 -23.96 1.80 6.43
C GLU A 467 -24.12 0.54 7.30
N ILE A 468 -23.26 -0.48 7.11
CA ILE A 468 -23.29 -1.72 7.91
C ILE A 468 -23.15 -1.42 9.40
N MET A 469 -22.36 -0.41 9.74
CA MET A 469 -22.08 -0.05 11.13
C MET A 469 -23.02 1.01 11.72
N ASN A 470 -23.98 1.53 10.95
CA ASN A 470 -24.79 2.69 11.33
C ASN A 470 -23.93 3.91 11.78
N MET A 471 -22.84 4.19 11.06
CA MET A 471 -22.07 5.41 11.21
C MET A 471 -22.57 6.50 10.25
N ASP A 472 -22.40 7.77 10.64
CA ASP A 472 -22.68 8.89 9.75
C ASP A 472 -21.77 8.85 8.52
N TYR A 473 -22.32 9.21 7.36
CA TYR A 473 -21.57 9.36 6.12
C TYR A 473 -20.59 10.55 6.21
N TYR A 474 -19.37 10.37 5.69
CA TYR A 474 -18.38 11.44 5.52
C TYR A 474 -17.41 11.15 4.37
N THR A 475 -16.68 12.18 3.94
CA THR A 475 -15.67 12.12 2.88
C THR A 475 -14.69 13.31 2.96
N PHE A 476 -13.73 13.36 2.05
CA PHE A 476 -12.66 14.36 1.96
C PHE A 476 -12.33 14.75 0.51
N GLY A 477 -11.58 15.84 0.33
CA GLY A 477 -11.07 16.28 -0.97
C GLY A 477 -11.89 17.40 -1.61
N GLY A 478 -11.37 17.99 -2.69
CA GLY A 478 -11.86 19.25 -3.23
C GLY A 478 -11.74 20.35 -2.19
N GLU A 479 -12.84 20.65 -1.52
CA GLU A 479 -12.90 21.63 -0.42
C GLU A 479 -13.49 21.02 0.88
N THR A 480 -13.72 19.70 0.91
CA THR A 480 -14.34 18.99 2.03
C THR A 480 -13.28 18.47 3.01
N GLY A 481 -13.44 18.82 4.29
CA GLY A 481 -12.52 18.51 5.37
C GLY A 481 -11.71 19.74 5.83
N VAL A 482 -10.66 19.51 6.60
CA VAL A 482 -9.74 20.55 7.08
C VAL A 482 -8.60 20.76 6.07
N PRO A 483 -8.39 21.98 5.55
CA PRO A 483 -7.30 22.26 4.60
C PRO A 483 -5.92 21.92 5.19
N GLY A 484 -5.09 21.20 4.43
CA GLY A 484 -3.75 20.77 4.85
C GLY A 484 -3.72 19.61 5.85
N THR A 485 -4.88 19.10 6.27
CA THR A 485 -5.00 17.92 7.16
C THR A 485 -5.75 16.79 6.46
N ASP A 486 -6.89 17.10 5.84
CA ASP A 486 -7.75 16.12 5.18
C ASP A 486 -7.61 16.17 3.66
N PHE A 487 -7.33 17.36 3.11
CA PHE A 487 -7.04 17.56 1.70
C PHE A 487 -5.84 18.50 1.50
N SER A 488 -5.13 18.33 0.38
CA SER A 488 -3.94 19.10 0.05
C SER A 488 -4.28 20.56 -0.25
N THR A 489 -3.45 21.46 0.27
CA THR A 489 -3.41 22.89 -0.11
C THR A 489 -2.11 23.25 -0.84
N GLY A 490 -1.23 22.27 -1.02
CA GLY A 490 0.04 22.42 -1.70
C GLY A 490 -0.09 22.14 -3.19
N GLY A 491 1.00 21.70 -3.78
CA GLY A 491 1.15 21.50 -5.22
C GLY A 491 2.62 21.60 -5.58
N TRP A 492 3.01 20.93 -6.66
CA TRP A 492 4.38 20.94 -7.18
C TRP A 492 4.59 21.98 -8.28
#